data_AF-A0A2N6IGY9-F1
#
_entry.id   AF-A0A2N6IGY9-F1
#
_cell.length_a   1.000
_cell.length_b   1.000
_cell.length_c   1.000
_cell.angle_alpha   90.00
_cell.angle_beta   90.00
_cell.angle_gamma   90.00
#
_symmetry.space_group_name_H-M   'P 1'
#
loop_
_entity.id
_entity.type
_entity.pdbx_description
1 polymer ?
#
loop_
_entity_poly.entity_id
_entity_poly.type
_entity_poly.pdbx_seq_one_letter_code
_entity_poly.pdbx_strand_id
1 'polypeptide(L)'
;MRIDLAALGRLLPASKLSMASPERLLQHLGITPGSVSLFALIHDSAQVVELVLDQAVWEASHLQVHPLRNTATVALSPAALLSFIAHTGHVPHIVTVPAIQ
;
A
#
# COMPACT_ATOMS: atom_id res chain seq x y z
N MET A 1 -14.10 -2.15 -9.28
CA MET A 1 -13.41 -3.41 -8.93
C MET A 1 -13.45 -3.55 -7.42
N ARG A 2 -13.87 -4.70 -6.88
CA ARG A 2 -13.95 -4.95 -5.43
C ARG A 2 -12.96 -6.07 -5.09
N ILE A 3 -12.11 -5.87 -4.10
CA ILE A 3 -11.09 -6.84 -3.71
C ILE A 3 -11.74 -7.98 -2.89
N ASP A 4 -11.41 -9.23 -3.19
CA ASP A 4 -11.76 -10.38 -2.35
C ASP A 4 -10.72 -10.52 -1.23
N LEU A 5 -11.03 -9.94 -0.07
CA LEU A 5 -10.18 -9.99 1.12
C LEU A 5 -9.96 -11.41 1.66
N ALA A 6 -10.93 -12.33 1.46
CA ALA A 6 -10.81 -13.70 1.92
C ALA A 6 -9.84 -14.48 1.04
N ALA A 7 -9.92 -14.30 -0.28
CA ALA A 7 -8.96 -14.88 -1.22
C ALA A 7 -7.56 -14.27 -1.05
N LEU A 8 -7.46 -12.95 -0.93
CA LEU A 8 -6.18 -12.28 -0.70
C LEU A 8 -5.51 -12.74 0.60
N GLY A 9 -6.28 -12.91 1.67
CA GLY A 9 -5.75 -13.44 2.94
C GLY A 9 -5.19 -14.86 2.84
N ARG A 10 -5.66 -15.68 1.89
CA ARG A 10 -5.07 -17.03 1.67
C ARG A 10 -3.76 -17.01 0.89
N LEU A 11 -3.50 -15.93 0.13
CA LEU A 11 -2.27 -15.76 -0.65
C LEU A 11 -1.13 -15.17 0.19
N LEU A 12 -1.46 -14.37 1.19
CA LEU A 12 -0.50 -13.79 2.11
C LEU A 12 -0.26 -14.74 3.29
N PRO A 13 0.91 -14.67 3.97
CA PRO A 13 1.16 -15.42 5.21
C PRO A 13 0.29 -14.97 6.40
N ALA A 14 -0.74 -14.17 6.16
CA ALA A 14 -1.66 -13.62 7.13
C ALA A 14 -2.91 -14.50 7.28
N SER A 15 -3.51 -14.50 8.47
CA SER A 15 -4.89 -14.95 8.63
C SER A 15 -5.87 -13.94 8.00
N LYS A 16 -7.19 -14.21 8.12
CA LYS A 16 -8.30 -13.34 7.68
C LYS A 16 -7.97 -11.83 7.72
N LEU A 17 -8.02 -11.17 6.56
CA LEU A 17 -7.78 -9.73 6.44
C LEU A 17 -9.00 -8.92 6.86
N SER A 18 -8.74 -7.76 7.48
CA SER A 18 -9.74 -6.74 7.80
C SER A 18 -9.15 -5.35 7.61
N MET A 19 -10.00 -4.33 7.54
CA MET A 19 -9.54 -2.94 7.52
C MET A 19 -8.87 -2.57 8.83
N ALA A 20 -7.80 -1.78 8.74
CA ALA A 20 -7.11 -1.23 9.91
C ALA A 20 -7.99 -0.20 10.64
N SER A 21 -7.88 -0.15 11.96
CA SER A 21 -8.56 0.89 12.75
C SER A 21 -7.85 2.24 12.59
N PRO A 22 -8.55 3.37 12.84
CA PRO A 22 -7.93 4.70 12.81
C PRO A 22 -6.69 4.81 13.71
N GLU A 23 -6.70 4.15 14.87
CA GLU A 23 -5.60 4.16 15.84
C GLU A 23 -4.37 3.45 15.28
N ARG A 24 -4.56 2.31 14.60
CA ARG A 24 -3.45 1.58 13.95
C ARG A 24 -2.88 2.36 12.77
N LEU A 25 -3.72 3.02 11.98
CA LEU A 25 -3.26 3.90 10.90
C LEU A 25 -2.43 5.05 11.44
N LEU A 26 -2.87 5.69 12.52
CA LEU A 26 -2.12 6.78 13.13
C LEU A 26 -0.79 6.28 13.73
N GLN A 27 -0.83 5.15 14.45
CA GLN A 27 0.33 4.59 15.13
C GLN A 27 1.44 4.16 14.15
N HIS A 28 1.10 3.50 13.05
CA HIS A 28 2.10 2.90 12.15
C HIS A 28 2.36 3.74 10.90
N LEU A 29 1.36 4.48 10.43
CA LEU A 29 1.43 5.22 9.17
C LEU A 29 1.24 6.72 9.35
N GLY A 30 1.04 7.23 10.58
CA GLY A 30 0.93 8.66 10.86
C GLY A 30 -0.22 9.36 10.13
N ILE A 31 -1.26 8.63 9.72
CA ILE A 31 -2.37 9.14 8.90
C ILE A 31 -3.73 8.82 9.50
N THR A 32 -4.75 9.57 9.07
CA THR A 32 -6.16 9.32 9.40
C THR A 32 -6.91 8.68 8.23
N PRO A 33 -8.07 8.04 8.48
CA PRO A 33 -8.93 7.54 7.42
C PRO A 33 -9.24 8.60 6.35
N GLY A 34 -9.23 8.20 5.07
CA GLY A 34 -9.42 9.12 3.94
C GLY A 34 -8.13 9.77 3.40
N SER A 35 -6.99 9.57 4.08
CA SER A 35 -5.66 10.03 3.63
C SER A 35 -4.68 8.88 3.36
N VAL A 36 -5.21 7.67 3.14
CA VAL A 36 -4.40 6.47 2.87
C VAL A 36 -3.58 6.65 1.59
N SER A 37 -2.27 6.41 1.72
CA SER A 37 -1.30 6.65 0.67
C SER A 37 -0.10 5.73 0.83
N LEU A 38 0.49 5.31 -0.29
CA LEU A 38 1.78 4.62 -0.31
C LEU A 38 2.90 5.45 0.32
N PHE A 39 2.84 6.77 0.24
CA PHE A 39 3.85 7.64 0.86
C PHE A 39 3.84 7.58 2.38
N ALA A 40 2.78 7.05 3.01
CA ALA A 40 2.69 6.95 4.46
C ALA A 40 3.71 5.96 5.06
N LEU A 41 4.31 5.10 4.23
CA LEU A 41 5.43 4.24 4.62
C LEU A 41 6.64 5.02 5.14
N ILE A 42 6.78 6.32 4.81
CA ILE A 42 7.84 7.16 5.39
C ILE A 42 7.70 7.32 6.91
N HIS A 43 6.50 7.12 7.46
CA HIS A 43 6.25 7.15 8.89
C HIS A 43 6.53 5.80 9.57
N ASP A 44 6.59 4.69 8.81
CA ASP A 44 6.82 3.35 9.35
C ASP A 44 8.31 3.02 9.46
N SER A 45 9.02 3.77 10.31
CA SER A 45 10.46 3.54 10.55
C SER A 45 10.77 2.17 11.19
N ALA A 46 9.78 1.54 11.82
CA ALA A 46 9.91 0.22 12.43
C ALA A 46 9.59 -0.92 11.45
N GLN A 47 9.14 -0.58 10.24
CA GLN A 47 8.85 -1.53 9.15
C GLN A 47 7.87 -2.62 9.57
N VAL A 48 6.86 -2.26 10.36
CA VAL A 48 5.84 -3.19 10.87
C VAL A 48 4.66 -3.35 9.90
N VAL A 49 4.63 -2.58 8.82
CA VAL A 49 3.64 -2.64 7.74
C VAL A 49 4.24 -3.34 6.52
N GLU A 50 3.63 -4.44 6.08
CA GLU A 50 3.98 -5.10 4.82
C GLU A 50 3.35 -4.36 3.64
N LEU A 51 4.16 -4.01 2.64
CA LEU A 51 3.68 -3.44 1.38
C LEU A 51 3.33 -4.56 0.40
N VAL A 52 2.04 -4.73 0.11
CA VAL A 52 1.55 -5.62 -0.95
C VAL A 52 1.10 -4.78 -2.14
N LEU A 53 1.60 -5.10 -3.34
CA LEU A 53 1.23 -4.42 -4.59
C LEU A 53 0.60 -5.39 -5.57
N ASP A 54 -0.45 -4.94 -6.22
CA ASP A 54 -1.05 -5.68 -7.34
C ASP A 54 -0.08 -5.71 -8.53
N GLN A 55 0.02 -6.85 -9.22
CA GLN A 55 0.89 -7.03 -10.36
C GLN A 55 0.61 -6.03 -11.49
N ALA A 56 -0.65 -5.71 -11.78
CA ALA A 56 -0.99 -4.73 -12.81
C ALA A 56 -0.56 -3.31 -12.41
N VAL A 57 -0.55 -3.01 -11.11
CA VAL A 57 0.00 -1.74 -10.58
C VAL A 57 1.52 -1.72 -10.68
N TRP A 58 2.18 -2.84 -10.39
CA TRP A 58 3.63 -2.97 -10.48
C TRP A 58 4.16 -2.82 -11.91
N GLU A 59 3.42 -3.35 -12.88
CA GLU A 59 3.77 -3.31 -14.30
C GLU A 59 3.31 -2.02 -15.00
N ALA A 60 2.57 -1.15 -14.30
CA ALA A 60 2.09 0.10 -14.87
C ALA A 60 3.23 1.08 -15.17
N SER A 61 3.10 1.84 -16.27
CA SER A 61 4.11 2.83 -16.66
C SER A 61 4.20 4.00 -15.67
N HIS A 62 3.12 4.30 -14.96
CA HIS A 62 3.06 5.29 -13.90
C HIS A 62 2.04 4.89 -12.83
N LEU A 63 2.34 5.22 -11.58
CA LEU A 63 1.44 5.06 -10.45
C LEU A 63 0.99 6.43 -9.93
N GLN A 64 -0.31 6.62 -9.74
CA GLN A 64 -0.85 7.82 -9.13
C GLN A 64 -1.06 7.61 -7.63
N VAL A 65 -0.50 8.49 -6.81
CA VAL A 65 -0.55 8.41 -5.35
C VAL A 65 -0.87 9.77 -4.75
N HIS A 66 -1.70 9.81 -3.71
CA HIS A 66 -1.94 11.02 -2.94
C HIS A 66 -0.74 11.34 -2.03
N PRO A 67 -0.18 12.56 -2.00
CA PRO A 67 0.96 12.92 -1.16
C PRO A 67 0.52 13.21 0.28
N LEU A 68 0.03 12.18 0.97
CA LEU A 68 -0.47 12.22 2.36
C LEU A 68 -1.68 13.15 2.59
N ARG A 69 -2.20 13.78 1.54
CA ARG A 69 -3.45 14.53 1.51
C ARG A 69 -4.19 14.22 0.21
N ASN A 70 -5.49 14.02 0.31
CA ASN A 70 -6.36 13.65 -0.82
C ASN A 70 -6.69 14.81 -1.78
N THR A 71 -6.15 16.00 -1.54
CA THR A 71 -6.36 17.20 -2.38
C THR A 71 -5.35 17.33 -3.52
N ALA A 72 -4.41 16.40 -3.65
CA ALA A 72 -3.41 16.37 -4.71
C ALA A 72 -3.11 14.92 -5.13
N THR A 73 -2.56 14.76 -6.33
CA THR A 73 -2.14 13.47 -6.88
C THR A 73 -0.76 13.63 -7.52
N VAL A 74 0.17 12.75 -7.17
CA VAL A 74 1.51 12.67 -7.75
C VAL A 74 1.57 11.45 -8.65
N ALA A 75 2.06 11.61 -9.88
CA ALA A 75 2.41 10.50 -10.75
C ALA A 75 3.86 10.07 -10.50
N LEU A 76 4.06 8.83 -10.11
CA LEU A 76 5.37 8.21 -9.90
C LEU A 76 5.73 7.34 -11.10
N SER A 77 6.96 7.49 -11.58
CA SER A 77 7.55 6.50 -12.48
C SER A 77 7.95 5.24 -11.68
N PRO A 78 8.12 4.08 -12.33
CA PRO A 78 8.59 2.86 -11.67
C PRO A 78 9.93 3.05 -10.94
N ALA A 79 10.85 3.83 -11.53
CA ALA A 79 12.13 4.15 -10.90
C ALA A 79 11.96 4.98 -9.61
N ALA A 80 11.06 5.96 -9.61
CA ALA A 80 10.78 6.76 -8.42
C ALA A 80 10.08 5.93 -7.33
N LEU A 81 9.16 5.03 -7.72
CA LEU A 81 8.52 4.09 -6.81
C LEU A 81 9.54 3.18 -6.13
N LEU A 82 10.42 2.56 -6.92
CA LEU A 82 11.51 1.71 -6.41
C LEU A 82 12.43 2.47 -5.46
N SER A 83 12.84 3.68 -5.85
CA SER A 83 13.69 4.53 -5.00
C SER A 83 13.00 4.88 -3.69
N PHE A 84 11.70 5.19 -3.71
CA PHE A 84 10.94 5.52 -2.51
C PHE A 84 10.81 4.31 -1.58
N ILE A 85 10.39 3.16 -2.11
CA ILE A 85 10.21 1.94 -1.33
C ILE A 85 11.54 1.53 -0.67
N ALA A 86 12.64 1.54 -1.43
CA ALA A 86 13.98 1.27 -0.91
C ALA A 86 14.42 2.30 0.16
N HIS A 87 14.10 3.58 -0.01
CA HIS A 87 14.42 4.61 0.98
C HIS A 87 13.69 4.40 2.31
N THR A 88 12.46 3.89 2.27
CA THR A 88 11.70 3.51 3.48
C THR A 88 12.09 2.14 4.03
N GLY A 89 12.99 1.41 3.36
CA GLY A 89 13.43 0.07 3.73
C GLY A 89 12.42 -1.05 3.48
N HIS A 90 11.25 -0.76 2.90
CA HIS A 90 10.24 -1.78 2.64
C HIS A 90 10.63 -2.60 1.41
N VAL A 91 10.21 -3.87 1.37
CA VAL A 91 10.32 -4.73 0.20
C VAL A 91 8.89 -5.09 -0.23
N PRO A 92 8.47 -4.77 -1.46
CA PRO A 92 7.10 -5.00 -1.88
C PRO A 92 6.87 -6.47 -2.17
N HIS A 93 5.75 -7.01 -1.69
CA HIS A 93 5.25 -8.31 -2.09
C HIS A 93 4.29 -8.14 -3.27
N ILE A 94 4.72 -8.59 -4.44
CA ILE A 94 3.94 -8.47 -5.68
C ILE A 94 3.03 -9.68 -5.83
N VAL A 95 1.73 -9.46 -5.94
CA VAL A 95 0.72 -10.51 -6.09
C VAL A 95 -0.32 -10.12 -7.13
N THR A 96 -1.00 -11.09 -7.74
CA THR A 96 -2.26 -10.81 -8.45
C THR A 96 -3.37 -10.66 -7.42
N VAL A 97 -3.87 -9.45 -7.16
CA VAL A 97 -4.88 -9.22 -6.12
C VAL A 97 -6.23 -9.79 -6.58
N PRO A 98 -6.81 -10.75 -5.84
CA PRO A 98 -8.10 -11.32 -6.22
C PRO A 98 -9.22 -10.27 -6.18
N ALA A 99 -10.08 -10.27 -7.20
CA ALA A 99 -11.26 -9.43 -7.26
C ALA A 99 -12.55 -10.28 -7.19
N ILE A 100 -13.58 -9.73 -6.56
CA ILE A 100 -14.95 -10.29 -6.58
C ILE A 100 -15.57 -9.88 -7.93
N GLN A 101 -16.09 -10.86 -8.67
CA GLN A 101 -16.90 -10.64 -9.87
C GLN A 101 -18.28 -10.07 -9.52
#